data_AF-A0A7W0XCG4-F1
#
_entry.id   AF-A0A7W0XCG4-F1
#
_cell.length_a   1.000
_cell.length_b   1.000
_cell.length_c   1.000
_cell.angle_alpha   90.00
_cell.angle_beta   90.00
_cell.angle_gamma   90.00
#
_symmetry.space_group_name_H-M   'P 1'
#
loop_
_entity.id
_entity.type
_entity.pdbx_description
1 polymer ?
#
loop_
_entity_poly.entity_id
_entity_poly.type
_entity_poly.pdbx_seq_one_letter_code
_entity_poly.pdbx_strand_id
1 'polypeptide(L)'
;MKYLIQRVAFGALVIAILLTTFGARRSINGWTLVAMAQETDDPVKIEVYTRFVNHRKTNEAAAYQAAKEYLQKYPKDNDQYTQYLLKWVVIYERDERKRTLPQLIYNAKNFVRAYSVGKQILADELDYLPALIHLGYAGYLAMTTAKNEAFNADAQAYANKAIRSIEAGKSPESWLPFKGKDDTLAQLYYTVGFLSLRNAPDRAIEPLIRAAQFETDLKKSPSIYYFLAAAYESGPYKTMAATYQTTFAGKEETAQSKLALEKLNVIIDRMIDAYARAVAAAGNDPANAQNKTQWSNKLAEFYKFRHQGSDVGLNDLVAGALAQPLPPKPN
;
A
#
# COMPACT_ATOMS: atom_id res chain seq x y z
N MET A 1 -7.54 25.78 35.67
CA MET A 1 -9.01 25.69 35.58
C MET A 1 -9.38 24.23 35.86
N LYS A 2 -9.43 23.69 37.08
CA LYS A 2 -10.12 24.03 38.35
C LYS A 2 -11.65 24.12 38.23
N TYR A 3 -12.29 23.41 39.18
CA TYR A 3 -13.72 23.20 39.49
C TYR A 3 -14.36 21.98 38.81
N LEU A 4 -15.06 21.07 39.49
CA LEU A 4 -15.30 20.81 40.91
C LEU A 4 -16.00 19.43 40.93
N ILE A 5 -15.44 18.44 41.63
CA ILE A 5 -16.07 17.13 41.81
C ILE A 5 -16.95 17.22 43.06
N GLN A 6 -18.25 17.00 42.91
CA GLN A 6 -19.15 16.76 44.04
C GLN A 6 -20.00 15.50 43.80
N ARG A 7 -20.02 14.68 44.84
CA ARG A 7 -20.62 13.36 44.97
C ARG A 7 -22.15 13.43 44.89
N VAL A 8 -22.78 12.45 44.23
CA VAL A 8 -24.12 11.96 44.61
C VAL A 8 -24.11 10.43 44.55
N ALA A 9 -24.76 9.87 45.58
CA ALA A 9 -24.73 8.49 46.02
C ALA A 9 -25.57 7.52 45.18
N PHE A 10 -25.33 6.25 45.47
CA PHE A 10 -26.11 5.06 45.14
C PHE A 10 -27.63 5.29 45.10
N GLY A 11 -28.24 4.82 44.02
CA GLY A 11 -29.66 4.54 43.93
C GLY A 11 -29.85 3.31 43.05
N ALA A 12 -30.10 2.16 43.66
CA ALA A 12 -30.58 0.96 42.99
C ALA A 12 -31.95 1.27 42.38
N LEU A 13 -32.05 1.21 41.04
CA LEU A 13 -33.32 1.41 40.36
C LEU A 13 -33.90 0.05 39.98
N VAL A 14 -34.90 -0.35 40.76
CA VAL A 14 -35.90 -1.36 40.42
C VAL A 14 -36.63 -0.88 39.17
N ILE A 15 -36.58 -1.67 38.09
CA ILE A 15 -37.35 -1.39 36.87
C ILE A 15 -38.79 -1.81 37.15
N ALA A 16 -39.65 -0.81 37.36
CA ALA A 16 -41.09 -0.94 37.22
C ALA A 16 -41.49 -0.32 35.89
N ILE A 17 -42.10 -1.13 35.03
CA ILE A 17 -42.75 -0.73 33.78
C ILE A 17 -43.89 0.24 34.11
N LEU A 18 -43.99 1.37 33.41
CA LEU A 18 -45.25 2.03 33.04
C LEU A 18 -45.02 3.19 32.03
N LEU A 19 -46.04 3.38 31.19
CA LEU A 19 -46.07 4.10 29.91
C LEU A 19 -45.99 5.65 29.98
N THR A 20 -45.34 6.19 28.93
CA THR A 20 -45.55 7.48 28.22
C THR A 20 -45.52 8.82 28.99
N THR A 21 -44.59 9.69 28.61
CA THR A 21 -44.89 11.08 28.16
C THR A 21 -43.75 11.63 27.28
N PHE A 22 -44.14 12.47 26.32
CA PHE A 22 -43.36 13.09 25.25
C PHE A 22 -42.30 14.11 25.74
N GLY A 23 -41.17 14.17 25.01
CA GLY A 23 -40.66 15.45 24.47
C GLY A 23 -39.45 16.13 25.13
N ALA A 24 -38.25 15.86 24.60
CA ALA A 24 -37.24 16.90 24.33
C ALA A 24 -36.21 16.39 23.30
N ARG A 25 -36.30 16.89 22.06
CA ARG A 25 -35.37 16.59 20.96
C ARG A 25 -34.06 17.36 21.13
N ARG A 26 -32.93 16.67 21.08
CA ARG A 26 -31.69 17.22 20.50
C ARG A 26 -31.22 16.32 19.38
N SER A 27 -31.11 16.92 18.20
CA SER A 27 -30.72 16.29 16.94
C SER A 27 -29.21 16.24 16.82
N ILE A 28 -28.66 15.04 16.60
CA ILE A 28 -27.37 14.85 15.95
C ILE A 28 -27.59 13.78 14.88
N ASN A 29 -27.52 14.21 13.61
CA ASN A 29 -27.33 13.46 12.38
C ASN A 29 -27.62 11.93 12.43
N GLY A 30 -28.89 11.57 12.22
CA GLY A 30 -29.18 10.79 11.01
C GLY A 30 -29.66 9.34 11.12
N TRP A 31 -29.90 8.73 12.29
CA TRP A 31 -30.68 7.47 12.38
C TRP A 31 -31.45 7.42 13.70
N THR A 32 -32.77 7.60 13.66
CA THR A 32 -33.67 7.37 14.81
C THR A 32 -34.31 5.99 14.65
N LEU A 33 -33.76 4.99 15.34
CA LEU A 33 -34.47 3.74 15.61
C LEU A 33 -35.05 3.86 17.02
N VAL A 34 -36.29 4.31 17.12
CA VAL A 34 -37.11 3.97 18.29
C VAL A 34 -37.86 2.69 17.92
N ALA A 35 -37.21 1.55 18.17
CA ALA A 35 -37.93 0.28 18.19
C ALA A 35 -38.74 0.24 19.49
N MET A 36 -40.08 0.25 19.38
CA MET A 36 -40.95 -0.08 20.52
C MET A 36 -40.68 -1.54 20.88
N ALA A 37 -40.10 -1.74 22.06
CA ALA A 37 -39.59 -3.04 22.43
C ALA A 37 -40.73 -4.02 22.69
N GLN A 38 -40.75 -5.15 21.98
CA GLN A 38 -41.47 -6.32 22.46
C GLN A 38 -40.62 -6.90 23.60
N GLU A 39 -41.14 -6.77 24.83
CA GLU A 39 -40.51 -7.34 26.01
C GLU A 39 -40.50 -8.87 25.90
N THR A 40 -39.35 -9.47 26.14
CA THR A 40 -39.20 -10.93 26.27
C THR A 40 -39.07 -11.24 27.75
N ASP A 41 -39.89 -12.15 28.28
CA ASP A 41 -39.84 -12.53 29.70
C ASP A 41 -38.79 -13.61 29.99
N ASP A 42 -38.09 -14.12 28.97
CA ASP A 42 -37.00 -15.09 29.15
C ASP A 42 -35.81 -14.44 29.87
N PRO A 43 -35.54 -14.81 31.14
CA PRO A 43 -34.50 -14.18 31.96
C PRO A 43 -33.09 -14.43 31.40
N VAL A 44 -32.87 -15.56 30.73
CA VAL A 44 -31.57 -15.91 30.16
C VAL A 44 -31.33 -15.10 28.89
N LYS A 45 -32.38 -14.86 28.10
CA LYS A 45 -32.33 -13.99 26.93
C LYS A 45 -32.04 -12.54 27.32
N ILE A 46 -32.68 -12.04 28.38
CA ILE A 46 -32.40 -10.72 28.97
C ILE A 46 -30.94 -10.63 29.43
N GLU A 47 -30.45 -11.65 30.16
CA GLU A 47 -29.09 -11.65 30.69
C GLU A 47 -28.02 -11.54 29.58
N VAL A 48 -28.10 -12.39 28.57
CA VAL A 48 -27.12 -12.41 27.47
C VAL A 48 -27.16 -11.10 26.68
N TYR A 49 -28.36 -10.57 26.39
CA TYR A 49 -28.50 -9.27 25.73
C TYR A 49 -27.98 -8.11 26.59
N THR A 50 -28.17 -8.17 27.91
CA THR A 50 -27.64 -7.18 28.86
C THR A 50 -26.11 -7.17 28.86
N ARG A 51 -25.45 -8.34 28.79
CA ARG A 51 -23.99 -8.42 28.63
C ARG A 51 -23.54 -7.71 27.36
N PHE A 52 -24.21 -7.95 26.23
CA PHE A 52 -23.95 -7.22 24.99
C PHE A 52 -24.08 -5.69 25.18
N VAL A 53 -25.20 -5.21 25.74
CA VAL A 53 -25.46 -3.77 25.92
C VAL A 53 -24.43 -3.11 26.83
N ASN A 54 -24.01 -3.79 27.91
CA ASN A 54 -23.02 -3.27 28.85
C ASN A 54 -21.63 -3.14 28.24
N HIS A 55 -21.28 -4.02 27.31
CA HIS A 55 -19.95 -4.05 26.69
C HIS A 55 -19.88 -3.31 25.35
N ARG A 56 -20.98 -3.09 24.62
CA ARG A 56 -20.96 -2.59 23.23
C ARG A 56 -20.24 -1.26 23.00
N LYS A 57 -20.03 -0.45 24.05
CA LYS A 57 -19.31 0.85 23.96
C LYS A 57 -17.92 0.83 24.60
N THR A 58 -17.65 -0.12 25.48
CA THR A 58 -16.47 -0.12 26.36
C THR A 58 -15.53 -1.30 26.09
N ASN A 59 -16.07 -2.40 25.58
CA ASN A 59 -15.34 -3.60 25.20
C ASN A 59 -16.08 -4.31 24.06
N GLU A 60 -15.87 -3.84 22.83
CA GLU A 60 -16.59 -4.35 21.65
C GLU A 60 -16.32 -5.84 21.39
N ALA A 61 -15.14 -6.37 21.77
CA ALA A 61 -14.84 -7.79 21.65
C ALA A 61 -15.71 -8.66 22.58
N ALA A 62 -15.90 -8.22 23.82
CA ALA A 62 -16.81 -8.89 24.76
C ALA A 62 -18.27 -8.78 24.30
N ALA A 63 -18.66 -7.63 23.74
CA ALA A 63 -19.99 -7.45 23.14
C ALA A 63 -20.20 -8.39 21.95
N TYR A 64 -19.21 -8.52 21.07
CA TYR A 64 -19.25 -9.43 19.94
C TYR A 64 -19.43 -10.88 20.37
N GLN A 65 -18.71 -11.33 21.40
CA GLN A 65 -18.91 -12.68 21.93
C GLN A 65 -20.38 -12.84 22.40
N ALA A 66 -20.87 -11.94 23.26
CA ALA A 66 -22.23 -12.02 23.81
C ALA A 66 -23.30 -12.00 22.69
N ALA A 67 -23.07 -11.22 21.62
CA ALA A 67 -23.95 -11.20 20.45
C ALA A 67 -23.95 -12.56 19.72
N LYS A 68 -22.79 -13.18 19.48
CA LYS A 68 -22.69 -14.50 18.85
C LYS A 68 -23.31 -15.59 19.72
N GLU A 69 -23.10 -15.54 21.03
CA GLU A 69 -23.72 -16.46 21.99
C GLU A 69 -25.25 -16.38 21.92
N TYR A 70 -25.80 -15.16 21.93
CA TYR A 70 -27.24 -14.93 21.79
C TYR A 70 -27.78 -15.55 20.50
N LEU A 71 -27.16 -15.22 19.36
CA LEU A 71 -27.60 -15.69 18.04
C LEU A 71 -27.47 -17.21 17.88
N GLN A 72 -26.48 -17.82 18.53
CA GLN A 72 -26.31 -19.28 18.55
C GLN A 72 -27.36 -19.98 19.41
N LYS A 73 -27.72 -19.38 20.55
CA LYS A 73 -28.70 -19.94 21.48
C LYS A 73 -30.15 -19.80 20.98
N TYR A 74 -30.43 -18.74 20.23
CA TYR A 74 -31.76 -18.42 19.71
C TYR A 74 -31.78 -18.31 18.17
N PRO A 75 -31.40 -19.37 17.42
CA PRO A 75 -31.18 -19.29 15.98
C PRO A 75 -32.46 -19.18 15.14
N LYS A 76 -33.62 -19.45 15.75
CA LYS A 76 -34.95 -19.39 15.10
C LYS A 76 -35.72 -18.11 15.43
N ASP A 77 -35.21 -17.31 16.37
CA ASP A 77 -35.87 -16.08 16.77
C ASP A 77 -35.74 -15.04 15.65
N ASN A 78 -36.78 -14.21 15.49
CA ASN A 78 -36.79 -13.12 14.51
C ASN A 78 -37.31 -11.82 15.14
N ASP A 79 -37.09 -11.67 16.43
CA ASP A 79 -37.44 -10.44 17.14
C ASP A 79 -36.45 -9.31 16.84
N GLN A 80 -36.80 -8.12 17.32
CA GLN A 80 -35.98 -6.92 17.21
C GLN A 80 -34.55 -7.09 17.75
N TYR A 81 -34.34 -7.90 18.80
CA TYR A 81 -33.02 -8.09 19.41
C TYR A 81 -32.14 -8.93 18.50
N THR A 82 -32.68 -10.03 18.00
CA THR A 82 -32.02 -10.93 17.05
C THR A 82 -31.66 -10.18 15.76
N GLN A 83 -32.60 -9.42 15.21
CA GLN A 83 -32.37 -8.61 14.01
C GLN A 83 -31.30 -7.53 14.24
N TYR A 84 -31.31 -6.88 15.40
CA TYR A 84 -30.30 -5.89 15.76
C TYR A 84 -28.91 -6.53 15.90
N LEU A 85 -28.81 -7.65 16.62
CA LEU A 85 -27.54 -8.35 16.84
C LEU A 85 -26.95 -8.91 15.54
N LEU A 86 -27.78 -9.44 14.64
CA LEU A 86 -27.33 -9.87 13.30
C LEU A 86 -26.66 -8.72 12.54
N LYS A 87 -27.30 -7.55 12.49
CA LYS A 87 -26.75 -6.36 11.83
C LYS A 87 -25.47 -5.88 12.52
N TRP A 88 -25.47 -5.82 13.86
CA TRP A 88 -24.33 -5.36 14.63
C TRP A 88 -23.11 -6.28 14.45
N VAL A 89 -23.31 -7.60 14.46
CA VAL A 89 -22.26 -8.60 14.24
C VAL A 89 -21.61 -8.41 12.87
N VAL A 90 -22.40 -8.21 11.81
CA VAL A 90 -21.87 -7.98 10.45
C VAL A 90 -21.01 -6.72 10.39
N ILE A 91 -21.47 -5.63 11.02
CA ILE A 91 -20.71 -4.37 11.09
C ILE A 91 -19.40 -4.57 11.86
N TYR A 92 -19.46 -5.21 13.04
CA TYR A 92 -18.30 -5.49 13.85
C TYR A 92 -17.26 -6.35 13.09
N GLU A 93 -17.69 -7.44 12.46
CA GLU A 93 -16.80 -8.33 11.70
C GLU A 93 -16.16 -7.59 10.52
N ARG A 94 -16.89 -6.70 9.84
CA ARG A 94 -16.35 -5.86 8.76
C ARG A 94 -15.27 -4.91 9.28
N ASP A 95 -15.52 -4.22 10.39
CA ASP A 95 -14.59 -3.24 10.94
C ASP A 95 -13.36 -3.94 11.59
N GLU A 96 -13.56 -5.13 12.16
CA GLU A 96 -12.48 -5.99 12.64
C GLU A 96 -11.55 -6.43 11.50
N ARG A 97 -12.08 -6.79 10.32
CA ARG A 97 -11.24 -7.08 9.13
C ARG A 97 -10.36 -5.89 8.77
N LYS A 98 -10.93 -4.68 8.75
CA LYS A 98 -10.19 -3.44 8.45
C LYS A 98 -9.07 -3.18 9.46
N ARG A 99 -9.31 -3.41 10.75
CA ARG A 99 -8.29 -3.29 11.81
C ARG A 99 -7.22 -4.39 11.75
N THR A 100 -7.62 -5.60 11.37
CA THR A 100 -6.73 -6.78 11.30
C THR A 100 -5.77 -6.72 10.10
N LEU A 101 -6.21 -6.17 8.96
CA LEU A 101 -5.42 -6.15 7.73
C LEU A 101 -3.98 -5.59 7.91
N PRO A 102 -3.76 -4.38 8.44
CA PRO A 102 -2.41 -3.87 8.64
C PRO A 102 -1.61 -4.71 9.64
N GLN A 103 -2.24 -5.30 10.66
CA GLN A 103 -1.56 -6.18 11.62
C GLN A 103 -1.01 -7.44 10.95
N LEU A 104 -1.78 -8.02 10.02
CA LEU A 104 -1.34 -9.19 9.26
C LEU A 104 -0.16 -8.87 8.35
N ILE A 105 -0.12 -7.66 7.77
CA ILE A 105 0.92 -7.25 6.81
C ILE A 105 2.21 -6.86 7.53
N TYR A 106 2.14 -5.93 8.48
CA TYR A 106 3.33 -5.27 9.03
C TYR A 106 3.90 -5.98 10.26
N ASN A 107 3.04 -6.62 11.07
CA ASN A 107 3.46 -7.26 12.33
C ASN A 107 3.60 -8.77 12.15
N ALA A 108 2.53 -9.46 11.77
CA ALA A 108 2.53 -10.91 11.63
C ALA A 108 3.22 -11.41 10.35
N LYS A 109 3.37 -10.54 9.33
CA LYS A 109 3.88 -10.88 7.99
C LYS A 109 3.16 -12.09 7.37
N ASN A 110 1.88 -12.29 7.71
CA ASN A 110 1.06 -13.36 7.19
C ASN A 110 0.33 -12.87 5.93
N PHE A 111 1.07 -12.83 4.83
CA PHE A 111 0.59 -12.29 3.56
C PHE A 111 -0.59 -13.10 2.98
N VAL A 112 -0.59 -14.43 3.12
CA VAL A 112 -1.70 -15.29 2.67
C VAL A 112 -3.01 -14.86 3.33
N ARG A 113 -3.02 -14.72 4.66
CA ARG A 113 -4.21 -14.28 5.39
C ARG A 113 -4.55 -12.82 5.10
N ALA A 114 -3.54 -11.95 4.96
CA ALA A 114 -3.74 -10.54 4.62
C ALA A 114 -4.47 -10.38 3.29
N TYR A 115 -4.06 -11.09 2.23
CA TYR A 115 -4.74 -11.03 0.93
C TYR A 115 -6.13 -11.65 0.97
N SER A 116 -6.36 -12.70 1.75
CA SER A 116 -7.69 -13.26 1.96
C SER A 116 -8.64 -12.25 2.64
N VAL A 117 -8.21 -11.65 3.76
CA VAL A 117 -8.98 -10.63 4.48
C VAL A 117 -9.19 -9.38 3.63
N GLY A 118 -8.14 -8.94 2.92
CA GLY A 118 -8.20 -7.79 2.02
C GLY A 118 -9.20 -7.97 0.89
N LYS A 119 -9.27 -9.16 0.28
CA LYS A 119 -10.28 -9.49 -0.74
C LYS A 119 -11.71 -9.41 -0.19
N GLN A 120 -11.94 -9.85 1.05
CA GLN A 120 -13.24 -9.71 1.69
C GLN A 120 -13.61 -8.24 1.93
N ILE A 121 -12.67 -7.42 2.43
CA ILE A 121 -12.90 -5.97 2.60
C ILE A 121 -13.27 -5.32 1.27
N LEU A 122 -12.54 -5.65 0.20
CA LEU A 122 -12.80 -5.08 -1.14
C LEU A 122 -14.06 -5.67 -1.80
N ALA A 123 -14.53 -6.84 -1.40
CA ALA A 123 -15.83 -7.36 -1.83
C ALA A 123 -16.99 -6.56 -1.21
N ASP A 124 -16.85 -6.17 0.06
CA ASP A 124 -17.84 -5.32 0.74
C ASP A 124 -17.77 -3.86 0.27
N GLU A 125 -16.55 -3.35 0.05
CA GLU A 125 -16.25 -1.96 -0.26
C GLU A 125 -15.13 -1.86 -1.33
N LEU A 126 -15.52 -1.98 -2.60
CA LEU A 126 -14.60 -2.07 -3.76
C LEU A 126 -13.53 -0.98 -3.83
N ASP A 127 -13.84 0.21 -3.33
CA ASP A 127 -12.97 1.40 -3.38
C ASP A 127 -12.41 1.79 -2.01
N TYR A 128 -12.39 0.87 -1.04
CA TYR A 128 -11.82 1.13 0.28
C TYR A 128 -10.30 1.35 0.20
N LEU A 129 -9.93 2.63 0.09
CA LEU A 129 -8.57 3.08 -0.20
C LEU A 129 -7.49 2.52 0.75
N PRO A 130 -7.69 2.45 2.08
CA PRO A 130 -6.69 1.87 2.98
C PRO A 130 -6.33 0.41 2.62
N ALA A 131 -7.31 -0.42 2.26
CA ALA A 131 -7.00 -1.79 1.85
C ALA A 131 -6.22 -1.84 0.53
N LEU A 132 -6.54 -0.98 -0.44
CA LEU A 132 -5.79 -0.89 -1.70
C LEU A 132 -4.33 -0.48 -1.47
N ILE A 133 -4.09 0.51 -0.60
CA ILE A 133 -2.74 0.95 -0.23
C ILE A 133 -1.98 -0.20 0.46
N HIS A 134 -2.57 -0.80 1.49
CA HIS A 134 -1.93 -1.85 2.26
C HIS A 134 -1.63 -3.09 1.42
N LEU A 135 -2.58 -3.58 0.62
CA LEU A 135 -2.38 -4.74 -0.23
C LEU A 135 -1.40 -4.44 -1.38
N GLY A 136 -1.47 -3.23 -1.96
CA GLY A 136 -0.52 -2.80 -2.98
C GLY A 136 0.93 -2.91 -2.48
N TYR A 137 1.22 -2.33 -1.32
CA TYR A 137 2.56 -2.40 -0.72
C TYR A 137 2.91 -3.79 -0.16
N ALA A 138 1.92 -4.58 0.29
CA ALA A 138 2.15 -5.92 0.82
C ALA A 138 2.81 -6.87 -0.20
N GLY A 139 2.59 -6.68 -1.51
CA GLY A 139 3.28 -7.46 -2.54
C GLY A 139 4.80 -7.25 -2.52
N TYR A 140 5.25 -5.99 -2.39
CA TYR A 140 6.67 -5.67 -2.23
C TYR A 140 7.25 -6.33 -0.98
N LEU A 141 6.55 -6.25 0.16
CA LEU A 141 6.98 -6.88 1.42
C LEU A 141 7.02 -8.40 1.31
N ALA A 142 6.01 -9.03 0.72
CA ALA A 142 5.95 -10.48 0.53
C ALA A 142 7.13 -10.96 -0.34
N MET A 143 7.44 -10.24 -1.42
CA MET A 143 8.56 -10.57 -2.29
C MET A 143 9.91 -10.37 -1.59
N THR A 144 10.14 -9.23 -0.95
CA THR A 144 11.46 -8.88 -0.39
C THR A 144 11.78 -9.55 0.94
N THR A 145 10.76 -9.87 1.75
CA THR A 145 10.96 -10.46 3.09
C THR A 145 10.68 -11.95 3.17
N ALA A 146 9.81 -12.47 2.30
CA ALA A 146 9.39 -13.88 2.30
C ALA A 146 9.66 -14.60 0.97
N LYS A 147 10.21 -13.90 -0.04
CA LYS A 147 10.42 -14.44 -1.40
C LYS A 147 9.14 -15.04 -2.00
N ASN A 148 7.99 -14.47 -1.65
CA ASN A 148 6.69 -14.96 -2.07
C ASN A 148 6.10 -14.06 -3.15
N GLU A 149 6.01 -14.59 -4.36
CA GLU A 149 5.57 -13.89 -5.56
C GLU A 149 4.10 -14.13 -5.90
N ALA A 150 3.41 -14.99 -5.15
CA ALA A 150 2.04 -15.41 -5.43
C ALA A 150 1.07 -14.23 -5.50
N PHE A 151 1.44 -13.09 -4.91
CA PHE A 151 0.60 -11.91 -4.82
C PHE A 151 1.01 -10.77 -5.76
N ASN A 152 2.06 -10.92 -6.57
CA ASN A 152 2.63 -9.80 -7.34
C ASN A 152 1.59 -9.14 -8.27
N ALA A 153 0.79 -9.94 -8.99
CA ALA A 153 -0.24 -9.44 -9.90
C ALA A 153 -1.35 -8.68 -9.16
N ASP A 154 -1.88 -9.27 -8.08
CA ASP A 154 -2.89 -8.65 -7.23
C ASP A 154 -2.36 -7.34 -6.62
N ALA A 155 -1.13 -7.35 -6.10
CA ALA A 155 -0.47 -6.18 -5.51
C ALA A 155 -0.35 -5.04 -6.53
N GLN A 156 0.11 -5.34 -7.75
CA GLN A 156 0.20 -4.34 -8.81
C GLN A 156 -1.17 -3.76 -9.17
N ALA A 157 -2.21 -4.58 -9.24
CA ALA A 157 -3.57 -4.12 -9.52
C ALA A 157 -4.07 -3.18 -8.42
N TYR A 158 -3.89 -3.54 -7.15
CA TYR A 158 -4.30 -2.72 -6.01
C TYR A 158 -3.49 -1.43 -5.90
N ALA A 159 -2.15 -1.49 -6.06
CA ALA A 159 -1.28 -0.33 -6.04
C ALA A 159 -1.68 0.68 -7.13
N ASN A 160 -1.91 0.22 -8.36
CA ASN A 160 -2.37 1.09 -9.45
C ASN A 160 -3.75 1.72 -9.16
N LYS A 161 -4.68 0.98 -8.54
CA LYS A 161 -5.99 1.51 -8.16
C LYS A 161 -5.88 2.55 -7.04
N ALA A 162 -5.00 2.32 -6.07
CA ALA A 162 -4.71 3.26 -4.99
C ALA A 162 -4.07 4.55 -5.52
N ILE A 163 -3.05 4.45 -6.38
CA ILE A 163 -2.39 5.60 -7.04
C ILE A 163 -3.43 6.48 -7.73
N ARG A 164 -4.23 5.91 -8.64
CA ARG A 164 -5.29 6.66 -9.35
C ARG A 164 -6.27 7.34 -8.41
N SER A 165 -6.66 6.66 -7.33
CA SER A 165 -7.59 7.21 -6.33
C SER A 165 -6.99 8.41 -5.59
N ILE A 166 -5.73 8.30 -5.17
CA ILE A 166 -5.02 9.36 -4.44
C ILE A 166 -4.74 10.57 -5.34
N GLU A 167 -4.38 10.33 -6.60
CA GLU A 167 -4.17 11.39 -7.60
C GLU A 167 -5.48 12.11 -7.95
N ALA A 168 -6.60 11.39 -7.96
CA ALA A 168 -7.94 11.96 -8.09
C ALA A 168 -8.42 12.72 -6.82
N GLY A 169 -7.58 12.85 -5.80
CA GLY A 169 -7.87 13.63 -4.59
C GLY A 169 -8.48 12.85 -3.43
N LYS A 170 -8.69 11.53 -3.55
CA LYS A 170 -9.13 10.72 -2.39
C LYS A 170 -8.01 10.63 -1.36
N SER A 171 -8.37 10.69 -0.08
CA SER A 171 -7.44 10.53 1.04
C SER A 171 -8.03 9.56 2.07
N PRO A 172 -7.23 8.64 2.65
CA PRO A 172 -7.66 7.86 3.78
C PRO A 172 -7.70 8.72 5.05
N GLU A 173 -8.38 8.24 6.09
CA GLU A 173 -8.36 8.87 7.42
C GLU A 173 -6.96 8.82 8.07
N SER A 174 -6.16 7.82 7.70
CA SER A 174 -4.79 7.63 8.18
C SER A 174 -3.88 7.16 7.06
N TRP A 175 -2.69 7.76 6.97
CA TRP A 175 -1.64 7.39 6.03
C TRP A 175 -0.70 6.31 6.55
N LEU A 176 -0.86 5.86 7.80
CA LEU A 176 0.03 4.88 8.40
C LEU A 176 0.10 3.59 7.57
N PRO A 177 1.30 2.96 7.45
CA PRO A 177 2.54 3.32 8.15
C PRO A 177 3.37 4.41 7.46
N PHE A 178 2.87 5.01 6.37
CA PHE A 178 3.57 6.06 5.63
C PHE A 178 3.40 7.43 6.27
N LYS A 179 4.32 8.34 5.94
CA LYS A 179 4.38 9.70 6.52
C LYS A 179 3.32 10.65 5.96
N GLY A 180 2.65 10.29 4.88
CA GLY A 180 1.64 11.11 4.22
C GLY A 180 1.36 10.68 2.79
N LYS A 181 0.67 11.55 2.04
CA LYS A 181 0.30 11.33 0.64
C LYS A 181 1.50 11.04 -0.26
N ASP A 182 2.51 11.91 -0.23
CA ASP A 182 3.66 11.82 -1.12
C ASP A 182 4.51 10.58 -0.84
N ASP A 183 4.73 10.26 0.43
CA ASP A 183 5.42 9.02 0.85
C ASP A 183 4.65 7.77 0.41
N THR A 184 3.32 7.78 0.54
CA THR A 184 2.47 6.69 0.04
C THR A 184 2.58 6.52 -1.46
N LEU A 185 2.46 7.62 -2.23
CA LEU A 185 2.57 7.57 -3.70
C LEU A 185 3.95 7.09 -4.13
N ALA A 186 5.03 7.59 -3.52
CA ALA A 186 6.39 7.16 -3.81
C ALA A 186 6.56 5.64 -3.63
N GLN A 187 6.07 5.10 -2.50
CA GLN A 187 6.16 3.67 -2.20
C GLN A 187 5.30 2.82 -3.13
N LEU A 188 4.11 3.28 -3.50
CA LEU A 188 3.23 2.56 -4.42
C LEU A 188 3.82 2.54 -5.84
N TYR A 189 4.29 3.68 -6.35
CA TYR A 189 4.96 3.76 -7.64
C TYR A 189 6.20 2.87 -7.69
N TYR A 190 7.03 2.91 -6.64
CA TYR A 190 8.19 2.04 -6.51
C TYR A 190 7.80 0.57 -6.47
N THR A 191 6.73 0.21 -5.76
CA THR A 191 6.21 -1.17 -5.72
C THR A 191 5.78 -1.63 -7.11
N VAL A 192 5.03 -0.81 -7.85
CA VAL A 192 4.61 -1.13 -9.23
C VAL A 192 5.83 -1.32 -10.13
N GLY A 193 6.82 -0.42 -10.04
CA GLY A 193 8.08 -0.50 -10.77
C GLY A 193 8.84 -1.78 -10.46
N PHE A 194 9.13 -2.01 -9.19
CA PHE A 194 9.86 -3.17 -8.68
C PHE A 194 9.22 -4.50 -9.11
N LEU A 195 7.91 -4.66 -8.92
CA LEU A 195 7.20 -5.89 -9.29
C LEU A 195 7.14 -6.10 -10.81
N SER A 196 7.30 -5.04 -11.61
CA SER A 196 7.30 -5.12 -13.07
C SER A 196 8.66 -5.55 -13.64
N LEU A 197 9.76 -5.35 -12.91
CA LEU A 197 11.13 -5.54 -13.41
C LEU A 197 11.36 -6.87 -14.11
N ARG A 198 10.90 -7.98 -13.52
CA ARG A 198 11.22 -9.30 -14.06
C ARG A 198 10.46 -9.62 -15.35
N ASN A 199 9.17 -9.31 -15.39
CA ASN A 199 8.28 -9.80 -16.44
C ASN A 199 7.98 -8.73 -17.50
N ALA A 200 8.12 -7.46 -17.16
CA ALA A 200 7.85 -6.32 -18.03
C ALA A 200 8.79 -5.13 -17.68
N PRO A 201 10.11 -5.29 -17.84
CA PRO A 201 11.10 -4.28 -17.41
C PRO A 201 10.86 -2.90 -18.02
N ASP A 202 10.43 -2.81 -19.28
CA ASP A 202 10.09 -1.51 -19.90
C ASP A 202 8.92 -0.78 -19.19
N ARG A 203 7.97 -1.54 -18.62
CA ARG A 203 6.85 -0.98 -17.83
C ARG A 203 7.26 -0.57 -16.42
N ALA A 204 8.44 -0.98 -15.95
CA ALA A 204 8.97 -0.57 -14.66
C ALA A 204 9.53 0.86 -14.68
N ILE A 205 9.97 1.35 -15.84
CA ILE A 205 10.72 2.61 -15.98
C ILE A 205 9.90 3.82 -15.48
N GLU A 206 8.70 4.04 -16.01
CA GLU A 206 7.89 5.21 -15.67
C GLU A 206 7.51 5.24 -14.17
N PRO A 207 7.00 4.14 -13.56
CA PRO A 207 6.75 4.12 -12.12
C PRO A 207 8.01 4.40 -11.27
N LEU A 208 9.18 3.87 -11.64
CA LEU A 208 10.42 4.13 -10.89
C LEU A 208 10.86 5.59 -11.00
N ILE A 209 10.71 6.22 -12.16
CA ILE A 209 10.94 7.66 -12.35
C ILE A 209 9.98 8.45 -11.46
N ARG A 210 8.68 8.14 -11.48
CA ARG A 210 7.66 8.81 -10.65
C ARG A 210 7.96 8.68 -9.17
N ALA A 211 8.34 7.49 -8.70
CA ALA A 211 8.71 7.29 -7.30
C ALA A 211 9.90 8.16 -6.88
N ALA A 212 10.90 8.33 -7.75
CA ALA A 212 12.09 9.15 -7.48
C ALA A 212 11.85 10.66 -7.54
N GLN A 213 10.68 11.11 -8.02
CA GLN A 213 10.31 12.53 -8.09
C GLN A 213 9.76 13.08 -6.76
N PHE A 214 9.28 12.22 -5.87
CA PHE A 214 8.77 12.65 -4.56
C PHE A 214 9.93 12.94 -3.59
N GLU A 215 9.83 14.05 -2.84
CA GLU A 215 10.81 14.42 -1.81
C GLU A 215 10.65 13.57 -0.53
N THR A 216 10.97 12.29 -0.65
CA THR A 216 10.83 11.27 0.40
C THR A 216 12.17 10.61 0.68
N ASP A 217 12.26 9.82 1.76
CA ASP A 217 13.48 9.05 2.03
C ASP A 217 13.77 8.02 0.93
N LEU A 218 12.75 7.59 0.19
CA LEU A 218 12.90 6.66 -0.92
C LEU A 218 13.73 7.26 -2.07
N LYS A 219 13.65 8.57 -2.31
CA LYS A 219 14.48 9.27 -3.32
C LYS A 219 15.97 9.22 -2.98
N LYS A 220 16.32 9.06 -1.71
CA LYS A 220 17.71 8.90 -1.25
C LYS A 220 18.17 7.45 -1.30
N SER A 221 17.26 6.50 -1.51
CA SER A 221 17.59 5.08 -1.55
C SER A 221 18.37 4.76 -2.82
N PRO A 222 19.53 4.08 -2.73
CA PRO A 222 20.27 3.68 -3.92
C PRO A 222 19.50 2.70 -4.82
N SER A 223 18.62 1.89 -4.21
CA SER A 223 17.91 0.81 -4.90
C SER A 223 16.96 1.32 -5.98
N ILE A 224 16.35 2.50 -5.81
CA ILE A 224 15.42 3.05 -6.81
C ILE A 224 16.14 3.33 -8.13
N TYR A 225 17.35 3.88 -8.07
CA TYR A 225 18.16 4.19 -9.23
C TYR A 225 18.77 2.92 -9.85
N TYR A 226 19.21 1.97 -9.01
CA TYR A 226 19.67 0.68 -9.50
C TYR A 226 18.56 -0.06 -10.26
N PHE A 227 17.35 -0.12 -9.71
CA PHE A 227 16.22 -0.77 -10.36
C PHE A 227 15.81 -0.04 -11.65
N LEU A 228 15.92 1.28 -11.69
CA LEU A 228 15.71 2.04 -12.92
C LEU A 228 16.75 1.67 -13.99
N ALA A 229 18.03 1.56 -13.63
CA ALA A 229 19.08 1.12 -14.54
C ALA A 229 18.82 -0.31 -15.05
N ALA A 230 18.45 -1.23 -14.15
CA ALA A 230 18.11 -2.60 -14.49
C ALA A 230 16.88 -2.69 -15.41
N ALA A 231 15.89 -1.81 -15.23
CA ALA A 231 14.71 -1.72 -16.10
C ALA A 231 15.10 -1.31 -17.54
N TYR A 232 15.97 -0.31 -17.69
CA TYR A 232 16.50 0.08 -19.00
C TYR A 232 17.34 -1.04 -19.63
N GLU A 233 18.24 -1.66 -18.86
CA GLU A 233 19.15 -2.72 -19.32
C GLU A 233 18.37 -3.95 -19.82
N SER A 234 17.44 -4.46 -19.00
CA SER A 234 16.71 -5.69 -19.29
C SER A 234 15.49 -5.49 -20.21
N GLY A 235 15.05 -4.25 -20.41
CA GLY A 235 13.94 -3.89 -21.29
C GLY A 235 14.41 -3.34 -22.65
N PRO A 236 14.37 -2.00 -22.84
CA PRO A 236 14.66 -1.37 -24.12
C PRO A 236 16.07 -1.65 -24.63
N TYR A 237 17.11 -1.61 -23.78
CA TYR A 237 18.48 -1.87 -24.23
C TYR A 237 18.62 -3.27 -24.84
N LYS A 238 18.25 -4.31 -24.09
CA LYS A 238 18.31 -5.71 -24.55
C LYS A 238 17.58 -5.90 -25.89
N THR A 239 16.38 -5.33 -26.02
CA THR A 239 15.56 -5.49 -27.24
C THR A 239 16.14 -4.74 -28.42
N MET A 240 16.54 -3.49 -28.22
CA MET A 240 17.08 -2.63 -29.28
C MET A 240 18.47 -3.06 -29.73
N ALA A 241 19.34 -3.48 -28.80
CA ALA A 241 20.65 -4.04 -29.12
C ALA A 241 20.53 -5.32 -29.95
N ALA A 242 19.63 -6.24 -29.57
CA ALA A 242 19.38 -7.45 -30.36
C ALA A 242 18.84 -7.13 -31.77
N THR A 243 17.92 -6.17 -31.88
CA THR A 243 17.39 -5.71 -33.16
C THR A 243 18.48 -5.08 -34.03
N TYR A 244 19.32 -4.23 -33.43
CA TYR A 244 20.44 -3.62 -34.13
C TYR A 244 21.43 -4.66 -34.64
N GLN A 245 21.82 -5.60 -33.79
CA GLN A 245 22.76 -6.67 -34.11
C GLN A 245 22.26 -7.54 -35.26
N THR A 246 20.99 -7.90 -35.26
CA THR A 246 20.39 -8.75 -36.31
C THR A 246 20.15 -8.00 -37.61
N THR A 247 19.78 -6.71 -37.53
CA THR A 247 19.35 -5.94 -38.71
C THR A 247 20.52 -5.25 -39.40
N PHE A 248 21.49 -4.72 -38.66
CA PHE A 248 22.50 -3.79 -39.20
C PHE A 248 23.95 -4.22 -38.99
N ALA A 249 24.27 -5.07 -38.01
CA ALA A 249 25.67 -5.42 -37.75
C ALA A 249 26.33 -6.14 -38.95
N GLY A 250 27.56 -5.75 -39.28
CA GLY A 250 28.32 -6.30 -40.40
C GLY A 250 27.81 -5.90 -41.80
N LYS A 251 26.80 -5.01 -41.88
CA LYS A 251 26.29 -4.47 -43.14
C LYS A 251 26.80 -3.04 -43.36
N GLU A 252 26.68 -2.56 -44.58
CA GLU A 252 26.97 -1.16 -44.90
C GLU A 252 26.10 -0.21 -44.07
N GLU A 253 26.71 0.87 -43.60
CA GLU A 253 26.03 1.86 -42.77
C GLU A 253 25.00 2.64 -43.59
N THR A 254 23.77 2.72 -43.09
CA THR A 254 22.66 3.45 -43.72
C THR A 254 22.15 4.55 -42.79
N ALA A 255 21.33 5.47 -43.31
CA ALA A 255 20.64 6.44 -42.46
C ALA A 255 19.78 5.76 -41.37
N GLN A 256 19.18 4.60 -41.69
CA GLN A 256 18.38 3.83 -40.76
C GLN A 256 19.23 3.17 -39.66
N SER A 257 20.41 2.63 -40.00
CA SER A 257 21.31 2.07 -38.98
C SER A 257 21.83 3.16 -38.05
N LYS A 258 22.19 4.34 -38.57
CA LYS A 258 22.58 5.50 -37.75
C LYS A 258 21.49 5.90 -36.77
N LEU A 259 20.25 6.03 -37.24
CA LEU A 259 19.12 6.39 -36.38
C LEU A 259 18.85 5.32 -35.32
N ALA A 260 18.95 4.04 -35.67
CA ALA A 260 18.77 2.94 -34.72
C ALA A 260 19.86 2.94 -33.64
N LEU A 261 21.12 3.20 -34.03
CA LEU A 261 22.25 3.32 -33.11
C LEU A 261 22.07 4.52 -32.17
N GLU A 262 21.63 5.67 -32.69
CA GLU A 262 21.40 6.86 -31.88
C GLU A 262 20.32 6.63 -30.82
N LYS A 263 19.21 5.98 -31.20
CA LYS A 263 18.17 5.60 -30.23
C LYS A 263 18.70 4.64 -29.16
N LEU A 264 19.56 3.69 -29.54
CA LEU A 264 20.20 2.77 -28.58
C LEU A 264 21.14 3.53 -27.64
N ASN A 265 21.92 4.48 -28.15
CA ASN A 265 22.82 5.31 -27.35
C ASN A 265 22.06 6.14 -26.31
N VAL A 266 20.90 6.69 -26.65
CA VAL A 266 20.04 7.40 -25.68
C VAL A 266 19.62 6.50 -24.52
N ILE A 267 19.30 5.22 -24.78
CA ILE A 267 18.98 4.26 -23.72
C ILE A 267 20.20 3.95 -22.85
N ILE A 268 21.38 3.78 -23.46
CA ILE A 268 22.62 3.56 -22.73
C ILE A 268 22.94 4.78 -21.84
N ASP A 269 22.72 5.99 -22.32
CA ASP A 269 22.93 7.22 -21.54
C ASP A 269 21.97 7.27 -20.34
N ARG A 270 20.73 6.77 -20.46
CA ARG A 270 19.80 6.60 -19.32
C ARG A 270 20.26 5.54 -18.32
N MET A 271 20.85 4.44 -18.79
CA MET A 271 21.45 3.42 -17.92
C MET A 271 22.63 3.99 -17.13
N ILE A 272 23.51 4.73 -17.81
CA ILE A 272 24.67 5.40 -17.20
C ILE A 272 24.22 6.39 -16.13
N ASP A 273 23.27 7.29 -16.41
CA ASP A 273 22.73 8.23 -15.41
C ASP A 273 22.13 7.49 -14.20
N ALA A 274 21.31 6.47 -14.44
CA ALA A 274 20.68 5.70 -13.36
C ALA A 274 21.70 4.94 -12.50
N TYR A 275 22.72 4.30 -13.10
CA TYR A 275 23.79 3.67 -12.34
C TYR A 275 24.65 4.69 -11.58
N ALA A 276 24.98 5.83 -12.18
CA ALA A 276 25.72 6.90 -11.52
C ALA A 276 24.97 7.42 -10.28
N ARG A 277 23.65 7.61 -10.38
CA ARG A 277 22.80 7.97 -9.23
C ARG A 277 22.77 6.88 -8.17
N ALA A 278 22.71 5.60 -8.56
CA ALA A 278 22.75 4.48 -7.61
C ALA A 278 24.07 4.45 -6.82
N VAL A 279 25.21 4.61 -7.50
CA VAL A 279 26.55 4.66 -6.88
C VAL A 279 26.70 5.89 -5.99
N ALA A 280 26.22 7.05 -6.44
CA ALA A 280 26.25 8.29 -5.68
C ALA A 280 25.39 8.19 -4.40
N ALA A 281 24.15 7.70 -4.53
CA ALA A 281 23.22 7.52 -3.42
C ALA A 281 23.72 6.50 -2.40
N ALA A 282 24.42 5.44 -2.85
CA ALA A 282 25.04 4.46 -1.94
C ALA A 282 26.04 5.09 -0.98
N GLY A 283 26.66 6.21 -1.38
CA GLY A 283 27.62 6.93 -0.55
C GLY A 283 28.69 6.01 0.00
N ASN A 284 29.01 6.15 1.28
CA ASN A 284 29.96 5.28 2.00
C ASN A 284 29.25 4.37 3.00
N ASP A 285 27.95 4.11 2.81
CA ASP A 285 27.19 3.23 3.69
C ASP A 285 27.71 1.78 3.60
N PRO A 286 28.21 1.19 4.70
CA PRO A 286 28.70 -0.19 4.71
C PRO A 286 27.66 -1.21 4.23
N ALA A 287 26.36 -0.95 4.47
CA ALA A 287 25.28 -1.82 4.02
C ALA A 287 25.19 -1.90 2.48
N ASN A 288 25.71 -0.89 1.79
CA ASN A 288 25.71 -0.81 0.33
C ASN A 288 27.08 -1.07 -0.30
N ALA A 289 28.15 -1.35 0.46
CA ALA A 289 29.51 -1.43 -0.07
C ALA A 289 29.67 -2.46 -1.22
N GLN A 290 29.08 -3.66 -1.04
CA GLN A 290 29.10 -4.70 -2.07
C GLN A 290 28.30 -4.28 -3.31
N ASN A 291 27.10 -3.77 -3.10
CA ASN A 291 26.21 -3.32 -4.17
C ASN A 291 26.83 -2.16 -4.96
N LYS A 292 27.39 -1.17 -4.26
CA LYS A 292 28.10 -0.03 -4.85
C LYS A 292 29.24 -0.50 -5.76
N THR A 293 30.04 -1.47 -5.32
CA THR A 293 31.10 -2.06 -6.15
C THR A 293 30.53 -2.67 -7.44
N GLN A 294 29.47 -3.46 -7.34
CA GLN A 294 28.83 -4.07 -8.51
C GLN A 294 28.24 -3.03 -9.47
N TRP A 295 27.58 -2.00 -8.93
CA TRP A 295 26.98 -0.93 -9.71
C TRP A 295 28.04 -0.05 -10.37
N SER A 296 29.14 0.26 -9.68
CA SER A 296 30.29 0.98 -10.24
C SER A 296 30.92 0.23 -11.40
N ASN A 297 31.05 -1.11 -11.30
CA ASN A 297 31.60 -1.90 -12.39
C ASN A 297 30.71 -1.85 -13.64
N LYS A 298 29.39 -2.03 -13.47
CA LYS A 298 28.42 -1.90 -14.58
C LYS A 298 28.43 -0.49 -15.19
N LEU A 299 28.45 0.53 -14.33
CA LEU A 299 28.56 1.93 -14.77
C LEU A 299 29.81 2.17 -15.61
N ALA A 300 30.97 1.71 -15.14
CA ALA A 300 32.24 1.90 -15.83
C ALA A 300 32.25 1.19 -17.20
N GLU A 301 31.67 0.00 -17.30
CA GLU A 301 31.53 -0.74 -18.56
C GLU A 301 30.74 0.07 -19.60
N PHE A 302 29.52 0.50 -19.26
CA PHE A 302 28.68 1.28 -20.18
C PHE A 302 29.27 2.66 -20.48
N TYR A 303 29.88 3.31 -19.48
CA TYR A 303 30.53 4.60 -19.68
C TYR A 303 31.69 4.50 -20.66
N LYS A 304 32.60 3.53 -20.47
CA LYS A 304 33.72 3.29 -21.39
C LYS A 304 33.24 2.95 -22.80
N PHE A 305 32.20 2.13 -22.91
CA PHE A 305 31.58 1.84 -24.20
C PHE A 305 31.14 3.12 -24.93
N ARG A 306 30.52 4.08 -24.22
CA ARG A 306 30.10 5.37 -24.78
C ARG A 306 31.24 6.37 -25.01
N HIS A 307 32.37 6.21 -24.33
CA HIS A 307 33.50 7.15 -24.31
C HIS A 307 34.80 6.53 -24.86
N GLN A 308 34.71 5.69 -25.90
CA GLN A 308 35.87 5.17 -26.63
C GLN A 308 36.89 4.44 -25.72
N GLY A 309 36.41 3.74 -24.69
CA GLY A 309 37.25 3.02 -23.73
C GLY A 309 37.77 3.85 -22.55
N SER A 310 37.50 5.17 -22.53
CA SER A 310 37.93 6.07 -21.48
C SER A 310 36.97 6.12 -20.28
N ASP A 311 37.52 6.22 -19.07
CA ASP A 311 36.78 6.56 -17.83
C ASP A 311 36.99 8.01 -17.38
N VAL A 312 37.67 8.83 -18.19
CA VAL A 312 37.81 10.27 -17.91
C VAL A 312 36.42 10.90 -17.77
N GLY A 313 36.19 11.62 -16.68
CA GLY A 313 34.91 12.24 -16.33
C GLY A 313 33.91 11.35 -15.58
N LEU A 314 34.18 10.05 -15.42
CA LEU A 314 33.26 9.13 -14.75
C LEU A 314 33.03 9.50 -13.27
N ASN A 315 34.08 9.89 -12.55
CA ASN A 315 33.95 10.31 -11.14
C ASN A 315 33.16 11.62 -11.02
N ASP A 316 33.34 12.55 -11.95
CA ASP A 316 32.60 13.82 -11.98
C ASP A 316 31.11 13.58 -12.27
N LEU A 317 30.81 12.65 -13.18
CA LEU A 317 29.45 12.21 -13.45
C LEU A 317 28.79 11.67 -12.17
N VAL A 318 29.45 10.75 -11.45
CA VAL A 318 28.91 10.20 -10.19
C VAL A 318 28.71 11.31 -9.15
N ALA A 319 29.67 12.21 -8.99
CA ALA A 319 29.58 13.31 -8.04
C ALA A 319 28.42 14.27 -8.34
N GLY A 320 28.13 14.53 -9.62
CA GLY A 320 27.06 15.42 -10.06
C GLY A 320 25.68 14.76 -10.24
N ALA A 321 25.61 13.43 -10.26
CA ALA A 321 24.42 12.68 -10.72
C ALA A 321 23.14 13.05 -9.95
N LEU A 322 23.21 13.16 -8.63
CA LEU A 322 22.04 13.46 -7.79
C LEU A 322 21.62 14.93 -7.81
N ALA A 323 22.51 15.84 -8.24
CA ALA A 323 22.20 17.27 -8.34
C ALA A 323 21.37 17.61 -9.59
N GLN A 324 21.43 16.76 -10.62
CA GLN A 324 20.68 16.96 -11.85
C GLN A 324 19.27 16.35 -11.73
N PRO A 325 18.24 16.96 -12.34
CA PRO A 325 16.92 16.34 -12.45
C PRO A 325 17.01 14.96 -13.11
N LEU A 326 16.20 14.01 -12.65
CA LEU A 326 16.13 12.68 -13.26
C LEU A 326 15.58 12.81 -14.69
N PRO A 327 16.27 12.29 -15.72
CA PRO A 327 15.78 12.38 -17.08
C PRO A 327 14.45 11.62 -17.26
N PRO A 328 13.52 12.14 -18.09
CA PRO A 328 12.29 11.40 -18.41
C PRO A 328 12.61 10.15 -19.25
N LYS A 329 11.64 9.23 -19.31
CA LYS A 329 11.68 8.08 -20.22
C LYS A 329 11.82 8.59 -21.67
N PRO A 330 12.78 8.07 -22.47
CA PRO A 330 12.88 8.39 -23.88
C PRO A 330 11.62 7.99 -24.66
N ASN A 331 11.23 8.80 -25.64
CA ASN A 331 10.05 8.58 -26.50
C ASN A 331 10.23 7.44 -27.50
#